data_AF-A0A335GC07-F1
#
_entry.id   AF-A0A335GC07-F1
#
_cell.length_a   1.000
_cell.length_b   1.000
_cell.length_c   1.000
_cell.angle_alpha   90.00
_cell.angle_beta   90.00
_cell.angle_gamma   90.00
#
_symmetry.space_group_name_H-M   'P 1'
#
loop_
_entity.id
_entity.type
_entity.pdbx_description
1 polymer ?
#
loop_
_entity_poly.entity_id
_entity_poly.type
_entity_poly.pdbx_seq_one_letter_code
_entity_poly.pdbx_strand_id
1 'polypeptide(L)'
;MKQETALKLLKAGENVFLTGSAGAGKTYTLNQYIHYLKARKVPVAITASTGIAATHMNGMTIHTWAGIGIKDHLTDDDLKRMKERKYLKEHLENAQVLVIDEISMLHAKQLNLVNQVLKYFKESDEAFGGIQVIVAGDFFQLPPVGRNGEANRDKFCFMSDAWVEAKFRVCYLTEQHRQDDEILNQILNAIRAQSIQTEHLQALYQSRTHDIGETFTRLYTHNMDVDNINYQHLNEIDNEGHQFNAVLDGNEKLLETLKSSVRAPEELTLKKHAKVMFVKNNFDMGYINGSLGEVIGFEEDDENGLLPKVKLTDGTTLLVAPETWSIENEAGKVIASFQQIPLRLAWAITIHKSQGMTLEAAEINLMHTFEKGQGYVALSRLKSLTGLKLLGFNEQALELDSLAVKADRRFQELSKEAEDNFANVDLTAQHKAFIRHCGGTLNETEISRNEKKLARGEKQNYASATLDETRALFEEGYEIEDIAHERGLTPATIINHLARLHKEQKLDISVAHPGEEVVEEVRKIYKKLKKRQNPDHFSDDGSIKLRPIVEATSPRMGYDQVRLALLFIE
;
A
#
# COMPACT_ATOMS: atom_id res chain seq x y z
N MET A 1 24.42 -14.02 6.97
CA MET A 1 24.39 -14.24 5.51
C MET A 1 24.42 -12.94 4.74
N LYS A 2 25.26 -12.87 3.71
CA LYS A 2 25.31 -11.75 2.76
C LYS A 2 24.10 -11.74 1.81
N GLN A 3 23.70 -10.56 1.35
CA GLN A 3 22.59 -10.40 0.40
C GLN A 3 22.83 -11.16 -0.92
N GLU A 4 24.07 -11.21 -1.40
CA GLU A 4 24.44 -11.97 -2.61
C GLU A 4 24.12 -13.47 -2.49
N THR A 5 24.44 -14.08 -1.36
CA THR A 5 24.16 -15.50 -1.10
C THR A 5 22.66 -15.76 -1.05
N ALA A 6 21.90 -14.88 -0.40
CA ALA A 6 20.43 -14.96 -0.39
C ALA A 6 19.84 -14.87 -1.81
N LEU A 7 20.36 -13.96 -2.65
CA LEU A 7 19.94 -13.85 -4.06
C LEU A 7 20.28 -15.09 -4.88
N LYS A 8 21.39 -15.77 -4.61
CA LYS A 8 21.74 -17.05 -5.28
C LYS A 8 20.69 -18.13 -4.99
N LEU A 9 20.24 -18.24 -3.74
CA LEU A 9 19.20 -19.18 -3.33
C LEU A 9 17.83 -18.83 -3.92
N LEU A 10 17.44 -17.56 -3.86
CA LEU A 10 16.21 -17.06 -4.46
C LEU A 10 16.15 -17.40 -5.95
N LYS A 11 17.21 -17.09 -6.71
CA LYS A 11 17.28 -17.37 -8.15
C LYS A 11 17.29 -18.86 -8.49
N ALA A 12 17.64 -19.74 -7.54
CA ALA A 12 17.63 -21.19 -7.74
C ALA A 12 16.22 -21.80 -7.60
N GLY A 13 15.21 -21.01 -7.27
CA GLY A 13 13.83 -21.49 -7.09
C GLY A 13 13.54 -22.04 -5.70
N GLU A 14 14.45 -21.89 -4.74
CA GLU A 14 14.22 -22.34 -3.36
C GLU A 14 13.12 -21.51 -2.69
N ASN A 15 12.29 -22.15 -1.86
CA ASN A 15 11.44 -21.41 -0.92
C ASN A 15 12.33 -20.76 0.13
N VAL A 16 12.23 -19.44 0.31
CA VAL A 16 13.15 -18.69 1.18
C VAL A 16 12.40 -17.94 2.26
N PHE A 17 12.88 -18.04 3.50
CA PHE A 17 12.56 -17.10 4.56
C PHE A 17 13.70 -16.10 4.70
N LEU A 18 13.48 -14.87 4.26
CA LEU A 18 14.43 -13.77 4.36
C LEU A 18 14.19 -12.99 5.66
N THR A 19 15.15 -13.06 6.58
CA THR A 19 15.04 -12.39 7.88
C THR A 19 16.30 -11.63 8.24
N GLY A 20 16.28 -10.99 9.40
CA GLY A 20 17.33 -10.09 9.86
C GLY A 20 16.72 -8.88 10.57
N SER A 21 17.55 -8.13 11.25
CA SER A 21 17.16 -6.91 11.97
C SER A 21 16.49 -5.88 11.05
N ALA A 22 15.76 -4.95 11.66
CA ALA A 22 15.28 -3.76 10.97
C ALA A 22 16.47 -3.00 10.37
N GLY A 23 16.41 -2.71 9.06
CA GLY A 23 17.50 -2.08 8.33
C GLY A 23 18.47 -3.03 7.62
N ALA A 24 18.30 -4.36 7.75
CA ALA A 24 19.22 -5.35 7.17
C ALA A 24 19.19 -5.50 5.63
N GLY A 25 18.42 -4.67 4.92
CA GLY A 25 18.28 -4.75 3.46
C GLY A 25 17.36 -5.87 2.94
N LYS A 26 16.40 -6.36 3.75
CA LYS A 26 15.41 -7.38 3.35
C LYS A 26 14.61 -6.95 2.12
N THR A 27 13.88 -5.83 2.21
CA THR A 27 13.08 -5.28 1.12
C THR A 27 13.93 -4.94 -0.12
N TYR A 28 15.16 -4.46 0.08
CA TYR A 28 16.11 -4.22 -1.01
C TYR A 28 16.45 -5.51 -1.78
N THR A 29 16.78 -6.58 -1.05
CA THR A 29 17.08 -7.90 -1.62
C THR A 29 15.87 -8.48 -2.35
N LEU A 30 14.66 -8.35 -1.79
CA LEU A 30 13.42 -8.74 -2.45
C LEU A 30 13.20 -7.97 -3.75
N ASN A 31 13.37 -6.64 -3.72
CA ASN A 31 13.19 -5.81 -4.90
C ASN A 31 14.19 -6.18 -6.00
N GLN A 32 15.45 -6.44 -5.68
CA GLN A 32 16.41 -6.95 -6.67
C GLN A 32 15.94 -8.27 -7.31
N TYR A 33 15.40 -9.19 -6.51
CA TYR A 33 14.88 -10.45 -7.03
C TYR A 33 13.62 -10.28 -7.89
N ILE A 34 12.69 -9.44 -7.46
CA ILE A 34 11.49 -9.08 -8.24
C ILE A 34 11.87 -8.48 -9.59
N HIS A 35 12.85 -7.56 -9.63
CA HIS A 35 13.37 -7.01 -10.88
C HIS A 35 13.98 -8.08 -11.78
N TYR A 36 14.77 -8.99 -11.19
CA TYR A 36 15.34 -10.13 -11.91
C TYR A 36 14.26 -11.02 -12.58
N LEU A 37 13.16 -11.29 -11.87
CA LEU A 37 12.02 -12.08 -12.37
C LEU A 37 11.24 -11.33 -13.46
N LYS A 38 10.90 -10.06 -13.22
CA LYS A 38 10.16 -9.22 -14.17
C LYS A 38 10.92 -9.05 -15.49
N ALA A 39 12.24 -8.83 -15.43
CA ALA A 39 13.09 -8.76 -16.62
C ALA A 39 13.05 -10.05 -17.47
N ARG A 40 12.77 -11.19 -16.82
CA ARG A 40 12.65 -12.52 -17.43
C ARG A 40 11.20 -12.94 -17.69
N LYS A 41 10.24 -12.03 -17.50
CA LYS A 41 8.80 -12.29 -17.69
C LYS A 41 8.25 -13.45 -16.84
N VAL A 42 8.85 -13.72 -15.68
CA VAL A 42 8.30 -14.70 -14.73
C VAL A 42 7.14 -14.05 -13.97
N PRO A 43 5.93 -14.65 -13.97
CA PRO A 43 4.79 -14.14 -13.21
C PRO A 43 5.06 -14.19 -11.69
N VAL A 44 5.20 -13.01 -11.08
CA VAL A 44 5.44 -12.85 -9.64
C VAL A 44 4.27 -12.11 -8.98
N ALA A 45 3.72 -12.72 -7.94
CA ALA A 45 2.76 -12.10 -7.03
C ALA A 45 3.50 -11.41 -5.89
N ILE A 46 3.33 -10.10 -5.77
CA ILE A 46 3.96 -9.28 -4.72
C ILE A 46 2.90 -8.96 -3.69
N THR A 47 3.08 -9.48 -2.47
CA THR A 47 2.13 -9.32 -1.38
C THR A 47 2.80 -8.92 -0.08
N ALA A 48 2.01 -8.41 0.87
CA ALA A 48 2.43 -8.26 2.26
C ALA A 48 1.27 -8.54 3.23
N SER A 49 1.59 -8.63 4.52
CA SER A 49 0.61 -8.85 5.59
C SER A 49 -0.32 -7.66 5.84
N THR A 50 0.10 -6.43 5.51
CA THR A 50 -0.69 -5.21 5.71
C THR A 50 -0.71 -4.32 4.47
N GLY A 51 -1.74 -3.48 4.34
CA GLY A 51 -1.90 -2.57 3.21
C GLY A 51 -0.73 -1.59 3.04
N ILE A 52 -0.19 -1.04 4.13
CA ILE A 52 0.94 -0.09 4.10
C ILE A 52 2.21 -0.79 3.58
N ALA A 53 2.51 -1.99 4.08
CA ALA A 53 3.66 -2.77 3.63
C ALA A 53 3.53 -3.23 2.17
N ALA A 54 2.35 -3.68 1.77
CA ALA A 54 2.08 -4.16 0.41
C ALA A 54 2.32 -3.04 -0.61
N THR A 55 1.80 -1.86 -0.28
CA THR A 55 1.99 -0.63 -1.01
C THR A 55 3.47 -0.28 -1.21
N HIS A 56 4.32 -0.38 -0.19
CA HIS A 56 5.75 -0.06 -0.30
C HIS A 56 6.49 -0.94 -1.33
N MET A 57 5.93 -2.10 -1.67
CA MET A 57 6.46 -3.00 -2.68
C MET A 57 5.67 -2.97 -4.00
N ASN A 58 4.77 -2.01 -4.19
CA ASN A 58 3.84 -1.95 -5.33
C ASN A 58 3.04 -3.26 -5.50
N GLY A 59 2.61 -3.84 -4.37
CA GLY A 59 1.82 -5.06 -4.30
C GLY A 59 0.46 -4.83 -3.65
N MET A 60 -0.19 -5.94 -3.26
CA MET A 60 -1.47 -5.93 -2.54
C MET A 60 -1.39 -6.78 -1.27
N THR A 61 -2.42 -6.73 -0.41
CA THR A 61 -2.42 -7.60 0.77
C THR A 61 -2.57 -9.07 0.34
N ILE A 62 -1.92 -9.98 1.08
CA ILE A 62 -2.02 -11.42 0.80
C ILE A 62 -3.47 -11.92 0.88
N HIS A 63 -4.30 -11.33 1.75
CA HIS A 63 -5.72 -11.67 1.88
C HIS A 63 -6.51 -11.33 0.62
N THR A 64 -6.29 -10.13 0.07
CA THR A 64 -6.91 -9.69 -1.18
C THR A 64 -6.46 -10.56 -2.34
N TRP A 65 -5.15 -10.81 -2.44
CA TRP A 65 -4.57 -11.61 -3.51
C TRP A 65 -5.09 -13.06 -3.48
N ALA A 66 -5.08 -13.71 -2.33
CA ALA A 66 -5.54 -15.10 -2.22
C ALA A 66 -7.08 -15.24 -2.26
N GLY A 67 -7.83 -14.14 -2.20
CA GLY A 67 -9.30 -14.14 -2.19
C GLY A 67 -9.93 -14.73 -0.91
N ILE A 68 -9.14 -14.89 0.17
CA ILE A 68 -9.60 -15.52 1.43
C ILE A 68 -10.43 -14.59 2.31
N GLY A 69 -10.35 -13.27 2.06
CA GLY A 69 -11.04 -12.26 2.88
C GLY A 69 -10.63 -12.33 4.35
N ILE A 70 -11.61 -12.21 5.25
CA ILE A 70 -11.42 -12.29 6.72
C ILE A 70 -11.79 -13.66 7.30
N LYS A 71 -11.85 -14.71 6.47
CA LYS A 71 -12.23 -16.05 6.91
C LYS A 71 -11.09 -16.71 7.71
N ASP A 72 -11.46 -17.45 8.75
CA ASP A 72 -10.54 -18.29 9.53
C ASP A 72 -10.53 -19.76 9.07
N HIS A 73 -11.44 -20.13 8.17
CA HIS A 73 -11.59 -21.48 7.62
C HIS A 73 -12.18 -21.43 6.21
N LEU A 74 -11.81 -22.40 5.36
CA LEU A 74 -12.37 -22.60 4.01
C LEU A 74 -12.81 -24.05 3.84
N THR A 75 -14.04 -24.22 3.37
CA THR A 75 -14.60 -25.51 2.96
C THR A 75 -14.33 -25.79 1.48
N ASP A 76 -14.51 -27.03 1.03
CA ASP A 76 -14.37 -27.37 -0.40
C ASP A 76 -15.35 -26.59 -1.29
N ASP A 77 -16.54 -26.28 -0.78
CA ASP A 77 -17.53 -25.49 -1.53
C ASP A 77 -17.12 -24.01 -1.61
N ASP A 78 -16.46 -23.46 -0.58
CA ASP A 78 -15.83 -22.14 -0.68
C ASP A 78 -14.77 -22.12 -1.79
N LEU A 79 -13.91 -23.14 -1.85
CA LEU A 79 -12.85 -23.25 -2.84
C LEU A 79 -13.40 -23.38 -4.27
N LYS A 80 -14.46 -24.16 -4.47
CA LYS A 80 -15.18 -24.24 -5.76
C LYS A 80 -15.71 -22.88 -6.19
N ARG A 81 -16.44 -22.18 -5.31
CA ARG A 81 -16.98 -20.83 -5.59
C ARG A 81 -15.86 -19.82 -5.87
N MET A 82 -14.73 -19.93 -5.18
CA MET A 82 -13.56 -19.09 -5.46
C MET A 82 -13.00 -19.36 -6.86
N LYS A 83 -12.87 -20.63 -7.27
CA LYS A 83 -12.33 -21.03 -8.59
C LYS A 83 -13.26 -20.70 -9.76
N GLU A 84 -14.55 -20.50 -9.51
CA GLU A 84 -15.52 -19.98 -10.51
C GLU A 84 -15.27 -18.50 -10.86
N ARG A 85 -14.59 -17.73 -9.99
CA ARG A 85 -14.27 -16.32 -10.24
C ARG A 85 -13.13 -16.23 -11.25
N LYS A 86 -13.45 -15.89 -12.51
CA LYS A 86 -12.50 -15.84 -13.64
C LYS A 86 -11.19 -15.12 -13.29
N TYR A 87 -11.26 -13.91 -12.77
CA TYR A 87 -10.08 -13.13 -12.38
C TYR A 87 -9.22 -13.84 -11.33
N LEU A 88 -9.84 -14.40 -10.28
CA LEU A 88 -9.14 -15.09 -9.19
C LEU A 88 -8.45 -16.35 -9.71
N LYS A 89 -9.17 -17.12 -10.52
CA LYS A 89 -8.65 -18.31 -11.20
C LYS A 89 -7.43 -17.98 -12.05
N GLU A 90 -7.55 -17.04 -12.98
CA GLU A 90 -6.49 -16.70 -13.92
C GLU A 90 -5.22 -16.25 -13.20
N HIS A 91 -5.31 -15.33 -12.22
CA HIS A 91 -4.09 -14.83 -11.60
C HIS A 91 -3.43 -15.84 -10.64
N LEU A 92 -4.20 -16.65 -9.90
CA LEU A 92 -3.64 -17.68 -9.03
C LEU A 92 -3.02 -18.82 -9.84
N GLU A 93 -3.69 -19.29 -10.90
CA GLU A 93 -3.16 -20.33 -11.79
C GLU A 93 -1.92 -19.85 -12.56
N ASN A 94 -1.83 -18.56 -12.91
CA ASN A 94 -0.66 -18.01 -13.62
C ASN A 94 0.56 -17.75 -12.71
N ALA A 95 0.36 -17.46 -11.42
CA ALA A 95 1.45 -17.09 -10.51
C ALA A 95 2.51 -18.20 -10.38
N GLN A 96 3.79 -17.86 -10.58
CA GLN A 96 4.91 -18.81 -10.44
C GLN A 96 5.73 -18.58 -9.17
N VAL A 97 5.67 -17.34 -8.67
CA VAL A 97 6.39 -16.91 -7.48
C VAL A 97 5.46 -16.07 -6.61
N LEU A 98 5.41 -16.35 -5.31
CA LEU A 98 4.69 -15.56 -4.31
C LEU A 98 5.67 -14.94 -3.32
N VAL A 99 5.68 -13.61 -3.23
CA VAL A 99 6.43 -12.84 -2.24
C VAL A 99 5.47 -12.36 -1.16
N ILE A 100 5.80 -12.57 0.12
CA ILE A 100 5.04 -12.10 1.28
C ILE A 100 5.97 -11.31 2.20
N ASP A 101 5.88 -9.98 2.19
CA ASP A 101 6.63 -9.13 3.13
C ASP A 101 5.87 -8.89 4.44
N GLU A 102 6.61 -8.48 5.47
CA GLU A 102 6.14 -8.30 6.85
C GLU A 102 5.41 -9.56 7.39
N ILE A 103 5.99 -10.74 7.14
CA ILE A 103 5.43 -12.05 7.50
C ILE A 103 5.16 -12.21 9.01
N SER A 104 5.81 -11.40 9.86
CA SER A 104 5.63 -11.42 11.33
C SER A 104 4.23 -11.06 11.77
N MET A 105 3.50 -10.25 11.00
CA MET A 105 2.10 -9.90 11.26
C MET A 105 1.10 -10.87 10.62
N LEU A 106 1.55 -11.86 9.83
CA LEU A 106 0.67 -12.84 9.22
C LEU A 106 0.36 -13.99 10.19
N HIS A 107 -0.92 -14.28 10.38
CA HIS A 107 -1.35 -15.34 11.29
C HIS A 107 -1.11 -16.74 10.71
N ALA A 108 -0.78 -17.73 11.55
CA ALA A 108 -0.59 -19.13 11.16
C ALA A 108 -1.75 -19.72 10.35
N LYS A 109 -2.98 -19.57 10.86
CA LYS A 109 -4.22 -19.89 10.14
C LYS A 109 -4.27 -19.29 8.72
N GLN A 110 -3.91 -18.02 8.56
CA GLN A 110 -3.95 -17.35 7.25
C GLN A 110 -2.92 -17.95 6.29
N LEU A 111 -1.70 -18.26 6.76
CA LEU A 111 -0.70 -18.93 5.93
C LEU A 111 -1.17 -20.34 5.50
N ASN A 112 -1.83 -21.07 6.40
CA ASN A 112 -2.45 -22.37 6.08
C ASN A 112 -3.57 -22.23 5.02
N LEU A 113 -4.42 -21.21 5.12
CA LEU A 113 -5.47 -20.97 4.12
C LEU A 113 -4.90 -20.63 2.75
N VAL A 114 -3.85 -19.80 2.69
CA VAL A 114 -3.15 -19.50 1.43
C VAL A 114 -2.57 -20.77 0.80
N ASN A 115 -1.94 -21.64 1.60
CA ASN A 115 -1.45 -22.94 1.14
C ASN A 115 -2.60 -23.81 0.58
N GLN A 116 -3.72 -23.93 1.32
CA GLN A 116 -4.90 -24.68 0.90
C GLN A 116 -5.49 -24.17 -0.42
N VAL A 117 -5.64 -22.84 -0.56
CA VAL A 117 -6.13 -22.20 -1.80
C VAL A 117 -5.21 -22.53 -2.96
N LEU A 118 -3.90 -22.35 -2.80
CA LEU A 118 -2.97 -22.56 -3.90
C LEU A 118 -2.89 -24.04 -4.32
N LYS A 119 -2.92 -24.99 -3.38
CA LYS A 119 -3.02 -26.42 -3.72
C LYS A 119 -4.24 -26.74 -4.57
N TYR A 120 -5.39 -26.16 -4.20
CA TYR A 120 -6.64 -26.36 -4.93
C TYR A 120 -6.65 -25.73 -6.33
N PHE A 121 -6.13 -24.50 -6.46
CA PHE A 121 -6.09 -23.81 -7.75
C PHE A 121 -5.04 -24.41 -8.69
N LYS A 122 -3.89 -24.82 -8.16
CA LYS A 122 -2.80 -25.45 -8.92
C LYS A 122 -2.99 -26.94 -9.20
N GLU A 123 -3.99 -27.55 -8.57
CA GLU A 123 -4.27 -28.99 -8.66
C GLU A 123 -3.02 -29.82 -8.29
N SER A 124 -2.35 -29.40 -7.21
CA SER A 124 -1.10 -30.00 -6.74
C SER A 124 -1.08 -30.07 -5.22
N ASP A 125 -0.68 -31.22 -4.68
CA ASP A 125 -0.53 -31.43 -3.24
C ASP A 125 0.78 -30.87 -2.66
N GLU A 126 1.69 -30.40 -3.54
CA GLU A 126 2.94 -29.75 -3.13
C GLU A 126 2.66 -28.47 -2.34
N ALA A 127 3.61 -28.08 -1.48
CA ALA A 127 3.51 -26.85 -0.71
C ALA A 127 3.19 -25.66 -1.63
N PHE A 128 2.14 -24.93 -1.31
CA PHE A 128 1.62 -23.78 -2.07
C PHE A 128 1.34 -24.11 -3.54
N GLY A 129 0.95 -25.35 -3.85
CA GLY A 129 0.66 -25.79 -5.21
C GLY A 129 1.90 -25.82 -6.12
N GLY A 130 3.11 -25.97 -5.53
CA GLY A 130 4.37 -26.11 -6.26
C GLY A 130 5.00 -24.79 -6.73
N ILE A 131 4.41 -23.64 -6.39
CA ILE A 131 5.03 -22.35 -6.71
C ILE A 131 6.17 -22.04 -5.74
N GLN A 132 7.11 -21.18 -6.16
CA GLN A 132 8.12 -20.67 -5.25
C GLN A 132 7.49 -19.67 -4.28
N VAL A 133 7.73 -19.84 -2.98
CA VAL A 133 7.28 -18.91 -1.93
C VAL A 133 8.47 -18.26 -1.24
N ILE A 134 8.45 -16.93 -1.19
CA ILE A 134 9.42 -16.11 -0.49
C ILE A 134 8.68 -15.35 0.59
N VAL A 135 9.04 -15.60 1.85
CA VAL A 135 8.52 -14.84 2.98
C VAL A 135 9.62 -13.97 3.55
N ALA A 136 9.30 -12.72 3.90
CA ALA A 136 10.25 -11.78 4.45
C ALA A 136 9.67 -11.09 5.69
N GLY A 137 10.52 -10.87 6.69
CA GLY A 137 10.13 -10.15 7.90
C GLY A 137 11.03 -10.43 9.08
N ASP A 138 10.61 -9.96 10.25
CA ASP A 138 11.36 -10.08 11.50
C ASP A 138 10.38 -10.33 12.64
N PHE A 139 10.44 -11.51 13.25
CA PHE A 139 9.52 -11.92 14.32
C PHE A 139 9.77 -11.23 15.66
N PHE A 140 10.81 -10.39 15.77
CA PHE A 140 10.95 -9.46 16.89
C PHE A 140 10.15 -8.16 16.71
N GLN A 141 9.61 -7.92 15.51
CA GLN A 141 8.60 -6.88 15.30
C GLN A 141 7.23 -7.34 15.84
N LEU A 142 6.16 -6.61 15.52
CA LEU A 142 4.84 -6.92 16.06
C LEU A 142 4.35 -8.30 15.59
N PRO A 143 3.79 -9.12 16.50
CA PRO A 143 3.13 -10.36 16.15
C PRO A 143 1.78 -10.10 15.44
N PRO A 144 1.12 -11.13 14.90
CA PRO A 144 -0.22 -10.99 14.37
C PRO A 144 -1.19 -10.54 15.46
N VAL A 145 -2.14 -9.68 15.08
CA VAL A 145 -3.26 -9.29 15.95
C VAL A 145 -4.14 -10.52 16.14
N GLY A 146 -4.26 -11.00 17.37
CA GLY A 146 -5.07 -12.17 17.72
C GLY A 146 -6.34 -11.80 18.48
N ARG A 147 -7.15 -12.80 18.78
CA ARG A 147 -8.33 -12.63 19.65
C ARG A 147 -7.90 -12.56 21.12
N ASN A 148 -8.73 -11.96 21.98
CA ASN A 148 -8.45 -11.90 23.42
C ASN A 148 -8.21 -13.32 23.99
N GLY A 149 -7.05 -13.53 24.59
CA GLY A 149 -6.64 -14.81 25.17
C GLY A 149 -5.90 -15.76 24.23
N GLU A 150 -5.71 -15.41 22.95
CA GLU A 150 -4.94 -16.21 22.00
C GLU A 150 -3.43 -16.05 22.24
N ALA A 151 -2.72 -17.16 22.42
CA ALA A 151 -1.28 -17.13 22.70
C ALA A 151 -0.47 -16.92 21.43
N ASN A 152 0.71 -16.32 21.53
CA ASN A 152 1.63 -16.12 20.39
C ASN A 152 2.00 -17.44 19.66
N ARG A 153 1.96 -18.57 20.36
CA ARG A 153 2.16 -19.91 19.78
C ARG A 153 1.11 -20.26 18.71
N ASP A 154 -0.12 -19.78 18.87
CA ASP A 154 -1.22 -20.04 17.94
C ASP A 154 -1.21 -19.03 16.77
N LYS A 155 -0.53 -17.90 16.97
CA LYS A 155 -0.50 -16.77 16.03
C LYS A 155 0.65 -16.84 15.03
N PHE A 156 1.88 -17.10 15.48
CA PHE A 156 3.05 -16.99 14.62
C PHE A 156 3.02 -17.98 13.45
N CYS A 157 3.21 -17.48 12.23
CA CYS A 157 3.15 -18.31 11.03
C CYS A 157 4.23 -19.40 10.94
N PHE A 158 5.37 -19.25 11.62
CA PHE A 158 6.38 -20.32 11.71
C PHE A 158 5.90 -21.55 12.51
N MET A 159 4.74 -21.45 13.17
CA MET A 159 4.08 -22.57 13.84
C MET A 159 3.04 -23.28 12.96
N SER A 160 2.85 -22.84 11.72
CA SER A 160 1.85 -23.38 10.80
C SER A 160 2.34 -24.62 10.04
N ASP A 161 1.41 -25.51 9.67
CA ASP A 161 1.72 -26.69 8.84
C ASP A 161 2.27 -26.26 7.47
N ALA A 162 1.71 -25.20 6.89
CA ALA A 162 2.20 -24.62 5.63
C ALA A 162 3.67 -24.20 5.69
N TRP A 163 4.13 -23.66 6.83
CA TRP A 163 5.54 -23.32 7.02
C TRP A 163 6.45 -24.56 7.04
N VAL A 164 6.00 -25.62 7.70
CA VAL A 164 6.73 -26.90 7.75
C VAL A 164 6.79 -27.55 6.37
N GLU A 165 5.67 -27.56 5.64
CA GLU A 165 5.58 -28.09 4.28
C GLU A 165 6.48 -27.35 3.30
N ALA A 166 6.53 -26.00 3.38
CA ALA A 166 7.32 -25.17 2.48
C ALA A 166 8.84 -25.39 2.60
N LYS A 167 9.32 -25.90 3.75
CA LYS A 167 10.75 -26.15 4.03
C LYS A 167 11.63 -24.95 3.67
N PHE A 168 11.24 -23.77 4.16
CA PHE A 168 11.95 -22.53 3.86
C PHE A 168 13.45 -22.62 4.17
N ARG A 169 14.27 -22.28 3.19
CA ARG A 169 15.68 -21.94 3.37
C ARG A 169 15.76 -20.60 4.11
N VAL A 170 16.31 -20.62 5.32
CA VAL A 170 16.45 -19.41 6.12
C VAL A 170 17.66 -18.61 5.64
N CYS A 171 17.44 -17.36 5.28
CA CYS A 171 18.48 -16.41 4.89
C CYS A 171 18.46 -15.25 5.89
N TYR A 172 19.34 -15.30 6.89
CA TYR A 172 19.45 -14.30 7.94
C TYR A 172 20.47 -13.23 7.53
N LEU A 173 19.97 -12.07 7.10
CA LEU A 173 20.79 -10.93 6.70
C LEU A 173 21.41 -10.25 7.91
N THR A 174 22.72 -10.03 7.85
CA THR A 174 23.52 -9.47 8.96
C THR A 174 24.06 -8.07 8.67
N GLU A 175 23.99 -7.61 7.42
CA GLU A 175 24.49 -6.29 7.01
C GLU A 175 23.47 -5.21 7.37
N GLN A 176 23.87 -4.21 8.15
CA GLN A 176 23.01 -3.09 8.55
C GLN A 176 23.20 -1.90 7.60
N HIS A 177 22.12 -1.42 6.99
CA HIS A 177 22.17 -0.36 5.96
C HIS A 177 21.29 0.87 6.28
N ARG A 178 20.45 0.83 7.32
CA ARG A 178 19.45 1.89 7.61
C ARG A 178 19.93 2.92 8.63
N GLN A 179 20.71 2.50 9.62
CA GLN A 179 21.12 3.37 10.72
C GLN A 179 22.60 3.76 10.56
N ASP A 180 22.85 5.05 10.40
CA ASP A 180 24.20 5.63 10.37
C ASP A 180 24.79 5.83 11.78
N ASP A 181 23.95 5.79 12.82
CA ASP A 181 24.30 6.06 14.23
C ASP A 181 24.64 4.76 14.99
N GLU A 182 25.85 4.71 15.57
CA GLU A 182 26.35 3.57 16.34
C GLU A 182 25.50 3.30 17.59
N ILE A 183 24.95 4.33 18.25
CA ILE A 183 24.28 4.20 19.55
C ILE A 183 22.88 3.61 19.41
N LEU A 184 22.05 4.13 18.49
CA LEU A 184 20.71 3.57 18.26
C LEU A 184 20.81 2.10 17.83
N ASN A 185 21.80 1.78 17.00
CA ASN A 185 22.09 0.41 16.61
C ASN A 185 22.46 -0.49 17.78
N GLN A 186 23.34 -0.02 18.68
CA GLN A 186 23.69 -0.75 19.90
C GLN A 186 22.45 -1.02 20.76
N ILE A 187 21.58 -0.02 20.96
CA ILE A 187 20.32 -0.18 21.70
C ILE A 187 19.43 -1.24 21.04
N LEU A 188 19.17 -1.13 19.73
CA LEU A 188 18.32 -2.07 19.00
C LEU A 188 18.87 -3.50 19.08
N ASN A 189 20.18 -3.69 18.92
CA ASN A 189 20.83 -4.99 19.04
C ASN A 189 20.80 -5.53 20.48
N ALA A 190 20.94 -4.67 21.49
CA ALA A 190 20.82 -5.05 22.89
C ALA A 190 19.40 -5.51 23.24
N ILE A 191 18.35 -4.91 22.64
CA ILE A 191 16.97 -5.40 22.76
C ILE A 191 16.88 -6.82 22.16
N ARG A 192 17.39 -7.02 20.93
CA ARG A 192 17.40 -8.35 20.26
C ARG A 192 18.12 -9.42 21.08
N ALA A 193 19.25 -9.06 21.67
CA ALA A 193 20.08 -9.95 22.48
C ALA A 193 19.54 -10.16 23.91
N GLN A 194 18.46 -9.46 24.30
CA GLN A 194 17.95 -9.42 25.67
C GLN A 194 19.02 -9.01 26.69
N SER A 195 19.88 -8.07 26.31
CA SER A 195 21.06 -7.65 27.08
C SER A 195 21.11 -6.13 27.23
N ILE A 196 19.95 -5.49 27.45
CA ILE A 196 19.89 -4.05 27.71
C ILE A 196 20.66 -3.72 28.98
N GLN A 197 21.48 -2.68 28.90
CA GLN A 197 22.39 -2.24 29.96
C GLN A 197 22.05 -0.80 30.36
N THR A 198 22.61 -0.35 31.48
CA THR A 198 22.35 1.00 32.02
C THR A 198 22.66 2.12 31.02
N GLU A 199 23.73 1.99 30.24
CA GLU A 199 24.13 2.99 29.23
C GLU A 199 23.07 3.15 28.13
N HIS A 200 22.50 2.03 27.66
CA HIS A 200 21.40 2.03 26.69
C HIS A 200 20.17 2.75 27.23
N LEU A 201 19.81 2.49 28.50
CA LEU A 201 18.66 3.15 29.16
C LEU A 201 18.92 4.65 29.34
N GLN A 202 20.13 5.04 29.74
CA GLN A 202 20.50 6.45 29.88
C GLN A 202 20.38 7.20 28.55
N ALA A 203 20.86 6.63 27.45
CA ALA A 203 20.70 7.20 26.12
C ALA A 203 19.23 7.38 25.72
N LEU A 204 18.37 6.40 26.01
CA LEU A 204 16.92 6.52 25.80
C LEU A 204 16.29 7.62 26.67
N TYR A 205 16.67 7.74 27.94
CA TYR A 205 16.15 8.81 28.82
C TYR A 205 16.60 10.21 28.38
N GLN A 206 17.85 10.35 27.93
CA GLN A 206 18.37 11.62 27.41
C GLN A 206 17.63 12.08 26.15
N SER A 207 17.12 11.14 25.34
CA SER A 207 16.35 11.48 24.13
C SER A 207 15.07 12.27 24.41
N ARG A 208 14.55 12.25 25.64
CA ARG A 208 13.34 13.00 26.03
C ARG A 208 13.47 14.51 25.83
N THR A 209 14.69 15.03 25.90
CA THR A 209 15.00 16.46 25.74
C THR A 209 15.55 16.81 24.36
N HIS A 210 15.57 15.87 23.41
CA HIS A 210 16.00 16.18 22.05
C HIS A 210 15.06 17.18 21.38
N ASP A 211 15.66 18.18 20.71
CA ASP A 211 14.97 19.02 19.75
C ASP A 211 15.00 18.31 18.39
N ILE A 212 13.81 17.89 17.95
CA ILE A 212 13.61 17.11 16.73
C ILE A 212 12.97 17.94 15.60
N GLY A 213 12.99 19.28 15.75
CA GLY A 213 12.43 20.22 14.80
C GLY A 213 10.89 20.32 14.85
N GLU A 214 10.32 21.03 13.87
CA GLU A 214 8.88 21.34 13.85
C GLU A 214 8.03 20.28 13.14
N THR A 215 8.63 19.50 12.22
CA THR A 215 7.92 18.49 11.42
C THR A 215 8.39 17.09 11.81
N PHE A 216 7.61 16.43 12.66
CA PHE A 216 7.86 15.05 13.08
C PHE A 216 6.55 14.27 13.23
N THR A 217 6.62 12.95 13.08
CA THR A 217 5.47 12.06 13.30
C THR A 217 5.40 11.65 14.77
N ARG A 218 4.21 11.65 15.36
CA ARG A 218 4.03 11.14 16.72
C ARG A 218 3.56 9.69 16.71
N LEU A 219 4.22 8.84 17.49
CA LEU A 219 3.91 7.41 17.58
C LEU A 219 3.38 7.04 18.97
N TYR A 220 2.19 6.43 18.99
CA TYR A 220 1.51 5.99 20.21
C TYR A 220 1.09 4.52 20.12
N THR A 221 0.79 3.92 21.27
CA THR A 221 0.43 2.50 21.35
C THR A 221 -1.05 2.26 21.00
N HIS A 222 -1.96 3.14 21.41
CA HIS A 222 -3.41 2.98 21.25
C HIS A 222 -4.03 3.98 20.26
N ASN A 223 -5.11 3.57 19.57
CA ASN A 223 -5.84 4.48 18.67
C ASN A 223 -6.49 5.65 19.44
N MET A 224 -6.99 5.41 20.65
CA MET A 224 -7.62 6.47 21.46
C MET A 224 -6.69 7.66 21.72
N ASP A 225 -5.42 7.40 22.07
CA ASP A 225 -4.42 8.45 22.28
C ASP A 225 -4.15 9.21 20.97
N VAL A 226 -4.01 8.46 19.87
CA VAL A 226 -3.79 9.01 18.53
C VAL A 226 -4.93 9.93 18.13
N ASP A 227 -6.18 9.48 18.29
CA ASP A 227 -7.34 10.22 17.86
C ASP A 227 -7.51 11.49 18.74
N ASN A 228 -7.31 11.39 20.06
CA ASN A 228 -7.32 12.56 20.96
C ASN A 228 -6.31 13.64 20.56
N ILE A 229 -5.06 13.26 20.29
CA ILE A 229 -4.00 14.19 19.89
C ILE A 229 -4.31 14.82 18.53
N ASN A 230 -4.81 14.02 17.60
CA ASN A 230 -5.21 14.52 16.29
C ASN A 230 -6.35 15.55 16.40
N TYR A 231 -7.36 15.30 17.24
CA TYR A 231 -8.44 16.26 17.47
C TYR A 231 -7.96 17.53 18.18
N GLN A 232 -7.05 17.41 19.16
CA GLN A 232 -6.43 18.56 19.81
C GLN A 232 -5.73 19.47 18.80
N HIS A 233 -4.85 18.92 17.97
CA HIS A 233 -4.15 19.70 16.94
C HIS A 233 -5.08 20.27 15.87
N LEU A 234 -6.12 19.53 15.47
CA LEU A 234 -7.13 20.08 14.55
C LEU A 234 -7.87 21.28 15.17
N ASN A 235 -8.17 21.23 16.48
CA ASN A 235 -8.87 22.30 17.18
C ASN A 235 -7.99 23.55 17.37
N GLU A 236 -6.67 23.38 17.45
CA GLU A 236 -5.69 24.48 17.53
C GLU A 236 -5.58 25.29 16.23
N ILE A 237 -5.97 24.73 15.09
CA ILE A 237 -5.94 25.44 13.80
C ILE A 237 -7.06 26.49 13.76
N ASP A 238 -6.67 27.76 13.65
CA ASP A 238 -7.57 28.91 13.45
C ASP A 238 -7.96 29.09 11.97
N ASN A 239 -8.60 28.07 11.42
CA ASN A 239 -9.22 28.08 10.10
C ASN A 239 -10.59 27.41 10.17
N GLU A 240 -11.46 27.76 9.22
CA GLU A 240 -12.78 27.15 9.08
C GLU A 240 -12.65 25.63 8.86
N GLY A 241 -13.47 24.87 9.60
CA GLY A 241 -13.53 23.42 9.49
C GLY A 241 -14.63 22.98 8.55
N HIS A 242 -14.30 22.10 7.62
CA HIS A 242 -15.25 21.45 6.73
C HIS A 242 -15.46 20.01 7.18
N GLN A 243 -16.72 19.61 7.34
CA GLN A 243 -17.12 18.27 7.77
C GLN A 243 -17.62 17.44 6.58
N PHE A 244 -17.09 16.22 6.47
CA PHE A 244 -17.45 15.23 5.47
C PHE A 244 -18.08 14.02 6.16
N ASN A 245 -19.34 13.72 5.86
CA ASN A 245 -20.07 12.62 6.44
C ASN A 245 -20.13 11.44 5.47
N ALA A 246 -19.88 10.23 5.98
CA ALA A 246 -19.90 9.03 5.17
C ALA A 246 -21.32 8.72 4.68
N VAL A 247 -21.42 8.25 3.43
CA VAL A 247 -22.68 7.75 2.84
C VAL A 247 -22.69 6.23 2.97
N LEU A 248 -23.73 5.69 3.61
CA LEU A 248 -23.89 4.27 3.90
C LEU A 248 -25.12 3.72 3.16
N ASP A 249 -24.99 2.56 2.52
CA ASP A 249 -26.11 1.86 1.89
C ASP A 249 -26.05 0.35 2.12
N GLY A 250 -27.21 -0.31 2.24
CA GLY A 250 -27.33 -1.76 2.41
C GLY A 250 -27.72 -2.26 3.82
N ASN A 251 -27.45 -3.53 4.09
CA ASN A 251 -27.94 -4.22 5.31
C ASN A 251 -27.23 -3.76 6.60
N GLU A 252 -27.99 -3.41 7.65
CA GLU A 252 -27.44 -2.89 8.93
C GLU A 252 -26.35 -3.76 9.56
N LYS A 253 -26.49 -5.09 9.61
CA LYS A 253 -25.47 -5.97 10.21
C LYS A 253 -24.16 -5.96 9.41
N LEU A 254 -24.28 -5.86 8.09
CA LEU A 254 -23.13 -5.77 7.20
C LEU A 254 -22.48 -4.38 7.25
N LEU A 255 -23.29 -3.33 7.45
CA LEU A 255 -22.80 -1.98 7.69
C LEU A 255 -22.00 -1.87 8.99
N GLU A 256 -22.44 -2.48 10.10
CA GLU A 256 -21.63 -2.55 11.33
C GLU A 256 -20.28 -3.24 11.09
N THR A 257 -20.27 -4.30 10.28
CA THR A 257 -19.04 -4.98 9.88
C THR A 257 -18.14 -4.05 9.06
N LEU A 258 -18.69 -3.35 8.06
CA LEU A 258 -17.96 -2.37 7.25
C LEU A 258 -17.37 -1.26 8.12
N LYS A 259 -18.16 -0.64 9.00
CA LYS A 259 -17.72 0.42 9.93
C LYS A 259 -16.52 0.00 10.76
N SER A 260 -16.49 -1.24 11.24
CA SER A 260 -15.36 -1.77 12.01
C SER A 260 -14.08 -2.00 11.18
N SER A 261 -14.22 -2.18 9.86
CA SER A 261 -13.12 -2.49 8.95
C SER A 261 -12.58 -1.27 8.20
N VAL A 262 -13.43 -0.28 7.93
CA VAL A 262 -13.08 0.94 7.21
C VAL A 262 -12.31 1.86 8.14
N ARG A 263 -11.16 2.35 7.66
CA ARG A 263 -10.25 3.19 8.44
C ARG A 263 -10.54 4.68 8.33
N ALA A 264 -11.35 5.06 7.34
CA ALA A 264 -11.84 6.43 7.18
C ALA A 264 -12.94 6.66 8.22
N PRO A 265 -12.92 7.75 8.98
CA PRO A 265 -13.95 8.02 9.99
C PRO A 265 -15.29 8.33 9.33
N GLU A 266 -16.39 7.94 9.99
CA GLU A 266 -17.75 8.27 9.53
C GLU A 266 -17.96 9.79 9.43
N GLU A 267 -17.43 10.52 10.40
CA GLU A 267 -17.41 11.98 10.41
C GLU A 267 -15.95 12.44 10.33
N LEU A 268 -15.57 13.01 9.18
CA LEU A 268 -14.24 13.55 8.96
C LEU A 268 -14.30 15.08 8.93
N THR A 269 -13.74 15.73 9.94
CA THR A 269 -13.54 17.18 9.92
C THR A 269 -12.12 17.51 9.47
N LEU A 270 -11.99 18.39 8.48
CA LEU A 270 -10.70 18.88 7.99
C LEU A 270 -10.66 20.41 8.03
N LYS A 271 -9.46 20.94 8.26
CA LYS A 271 -9.15 22.37 8.14
C LYS A 271 -7.97 22.53 7.19
N LYS A 272 -7.80 23.72 6.62
CA LYS A 272 -6.54 24.07 5.94
C LYS A 272 -5.39 23.90 6.93
N HIS A 273 -4.26 23.38 6.48
CA HIS A 273 -3.09 22.96 7.27
C HIS A 273 -3.27 21.70 8.13
N ALA A 274 -4.42 21.01 8.05
CA ALA A 274 -4.57 19.72 8.72
C ALA A 274 -3.61 18.67 8.14
N LYS A 275 -2.91 17.93 9.01
CA LYS A 275 -2.06 16.80 8.61
C LYS A 275 -2.92 15.56 8.47
N VAL A 276 -2.83 14.90 7.31
CA VAL A 276 -3.68 13.76 6.95
C VAL A 276 -2.88 12.58 6.42
N MET A 277 -3.47 11.41 6.50
CA MET A 277 -2.97 10.16 5.95
C MET A 277 -4.05 9.51 5.08
N PHE A 278 -3.67 9.05 3.90
CA PHE A 278 -4.54 8.24 3.04
C PHE A 278 -4.73 6.84 3.62
N VAL A 279 -5.96 6.34 3.57
CA VAL A 279 -6.33 5.03 4.15
C VAL A 279 -6.78 3.99 3.13
N LYS A 280 -6.80 4.36 1.85
CA LYS A 280 -7.10 3.49 0.70
C LYS A 280 -6.01 3.65 -0.36
N ASN A 281 -5.81 2.61 -1.17
CA ASN A 281 -4.93 2.67 -2.32
C ASN A 281 -5.69 3.22 -3.53
N ASN A 282 -5.10 4.18 -4.24
CA ASN A 282 -5.54 4.62 -5.56
C ASN A 282 -4.29 4.95 -6.39
N PHE A 283 -3.79 3.94 -7.10
CA PHE A 283 -2.52 4.01 -7.83
C PHE A 283 -2.57 5.01 -8.99
N ASP A 284 -3.75 5.24 -9.58
CA ASP A 284 -3.95 6.21 -10.67
C ASP A 284 -3.75 7.65 -10.20
N MET A 285 -4.31 7.95 -9.02
CA MET A 285 -4.13 9.25 -8.37
C MET A 285 -2.77 9.37 -7.66
N GLY A 286 -1.94 8.31 -7.69
CA GLY A 286 -0.59 8.32 -7.14
C GLY A 286 -0.52 8.31 -5.61
N TYR A 287 -1.61 7.95 -4.92
CA TYR A 287 -1.62 7.84 -3.46
C TYR A 287 -1.97 6.43 -3.00
N ILE A 288 -1.49 6.10 -1.81
CA ILE A 288 -1.52 4.77 -1.28
C ILE A 288 -1.83 4.83 0.22
N ASN A 289 -2.33 3.73 0.78
CA ASN A 289 -2.61 3.63 2.21
C ASN A 289 -1.32 3.86 3.00
N GLY A 290 -1.30 4.90 3.84
CA GLY A 290 -0.13 5.38 4.55
C GLY A 290 0.49 6.66 3.99
N SER A 291 0.16 7.08 2.77
CA SER A 291 0.63 8.36 2.20
C SER A 291 0.27 9.51 3.12
N LEU A 292 1.27 10.27 3.55
CA LEU A 292 1.09 11.46 4.39
C LEU A 292 0.94 12.71 3.52
N GLY A 293 0.10 13.64 3.97
CA GLY A 293 -0.09 14.91 3.31
C GLY A 293 -0.59 16.00 4.25
N GLU A 294 -0.69 17.20 3.70
CA GLU A 294 -1.27 18.37 4.34
C GLU A 294 -2.42 18.90 3.49
N VAL A 295 -3.56 19.21 4.11
CA VAL A 295 -4.66 19.88 3.44
C VAL A 295 -4.24 21.32 3.14
N ILE A 296 -4.07 21.67 1.87
CA ILE A 296 -3.66 23.02 1.45
C ILE A 296 -4.86 23.92 1.11
N GLY A 297 -6.06 23.34 0.97
CA GLY A 297 -7.30 24.05 0.69
C GLY A 297 -8.45 23.09 0.40
N PHE A 298 -9.55 23.65 -0.08
CA PHE A 298 -10.73 22.94 -0.52
C PHE A 298 -11.18 23.52 -1.85
N GLU A 299 -11.66 22.68 -2.76
CA GLU A 299 -12.16 23.09 -4.08
C GLU A 299 -13.50 22.42 -4.34
N GLU A 300 -14.45 23.13 -4.95
CA GLU A 300 -15.71 22.52 -5.38
C GLU A 300 -15.50 21.63 -6.61
N ASP A 301 -16.02 20.42 -6.53
CA ASP A 301 -16.15 19.46 -7.63
C ASP A 301 -17.61 19.38 -8.08
N ASP A 302 -17.81 19.32 -9.39
CA ASP A 302 -19.15 19.35 -9.99
C ASP A 302 -20.01 18.13 -9.63
N GLU A 303 -19.39 16.98 -9.31
CA GLU A 303 -20.08 15.73 -9.00
C GLU A 303 -20.19 15.48 -7.49
N ASN A 304 -19.11 15.73 -6.75
CA ASN A 304 -18.98 15.35 -5.35
C ASN A 304 -19.09 16.53 -4.38
N GLY A 305 -19.29 17.76 -4.88
CA GLY A 305 -19.35 18.97 -4.07
C GLY A 305 -17.97 19.39 -3.57
N LEU A 306 -17.90 20.03 -2.40
CA LEU A 306 -16.63 20.48 -1.84
C LEU A 306 -15.70 19.29 -1.59
N LEU A 307 -14.44 19.36 -2.04
CA LEU A 307 -13.42 18.33 -1.84
C LEU A 307 -12.14 18.91 -1.23
N PRO A 308 -11.41 18.14 -0.40
CA PRO A 308 -10.12 18.58 0.12
C PRO A 308 -9.01 18.49 -0.92
N LYS A 309 -8.22 19.54 -1.01
CA LYS A 309 -6.97 19.60 -1.78
C LYS A 309 -5.79 19.30 -0.87
N VAL A 310 -5.09 18.19 -1.13
CA VAL A 310 -4.00 17.67 -0.29
C VAL A 310 -2.68 17.75 -1.02
N LYS A 311 -1.65 18.26 -0.35
CA LYS A 311 -0.26 18.19 -0.80
C LYS A 311 0.47 17.07 -0.08
N LEU A 312 0.94 16.08 -0.82
CA LEU A 312 1.75 14.98 -0.32
C LEU A 312 3.17 15.44 0.04
N THR A 313 3.88 14.61 0.80
CA THR A 313 5.27 14.88 1.21
C THR A 313 6.27 14.98 0.05
N ASP A 314 5.98 14.35 -1.09
CA ASP A 314 6.78 14.43 -2.32
C ASP A 314 6.51 15.71 -3.13
N GLY A 315 5.56 16.55 -2.69
CA GLY A 315 5.14 17.78 -3.34
C GLY A 315 3.95 17.63 -4.27
N THR A 316 3.51 16.40 -4.57
CA THR A 316 2.33 16.13 -5.40
C THR A 316 1.09 16.73 -4.76
N THR A 317 0.26 17.41 -5.55
CA THR A 317 -0.99 18.02 -5.08
C THR A 317 -2.18 17.33 -5.72
N LEU A 318 -3.15 16.93 -4.90
CA LEU A 318 -4.28 16.09 -5.28
C LEU A 318 -5.59 16.71 -4.80
N LEU A 319 -6.61 16.69 -5.65
CA LEU A 319 -7.99 16.89 -5.22
C LEU A 319 -8.58 15.53 -4.89
N VAL A 320 -9.02 15.33 -3.65
CA VAL A 320 -9.32 13.98 -3.12
C VAL A 320 -10.83 13.74 -3.13
N ALA A 321 -11.29 12.89 -4.05
CA ALA A 321 -12.69 12.48 -4.15
C ALA A 321 -13.06 11.37 -3.14
N PRO A 322 -14.36 11.18 -2.82
CA PRO A 322 -14.82 10.08 -1.99
C PRO A 322 -14.57 8.72 -2.63
N GLU A 323 -14.21 7.75 -1.81
CA GLU A 323 -13.96 6.36 -2.21
C GLU A 323 -14.98 5.43 -1.56
N THR A 324 -15.35 4.35 -2.26
CA THR A 324 -16.32 3.36 -1.75
C THR A 324 -15.63 2.09 -1.27
N TRP A 325 -16.05 1.58 -0.11
CA TRP A 325 -15.77 0.24 0.41
C TRP A 325 -17.07 -0.55 0.37
N SER A 326 -17.06 -1.74 -0.22
CA SER A 326 -18.25 -2.56 -0.42
C SER A 326 -18.07 -3.98 0.12
N ILE A 327 -19.17 -4.58 0.56
CA ILE A 327 -19.31 -6.02 0.71
C ILE A 327 -20.15 -6.51 -0.46
N GLU A 328 -19.62 -7.48 -1.19
CA GLU A 328 -20.31 -8.15 -2.29
C GLU A 328 -20.80 -9.53 -1.85
N ASN A 329 -21.94 -9.95 -2.40
CA ASN A 329 -22.40 -11.33 -2.23
C ASN A 329 -21.64 -12.28 -3.16
N GLU A 330 -21.96 -13.57 -3.09
CA GLU A 330 -21.32 -14.62 -3.88
C GLU A 330 -21.49 -14.45 -5.39
N ALA A 331 -22.49 -13.68 -5.82
CA ALA A 331 -22.75 -13.34 -7.22
C ALA A 331 -22.11 -12.00 -7.66
N GLY A 332 -21.26 -11.37 -6.83
CA GLY A 332 -20.60 -10.11 -7.14
C GLY A 332 -21.50 -8.87 -7.03
N LYS A 333 -22.71 -9.00 -6.47
CA LYS A 333 -23.60 -7.86 -6.23
C LYS A 333 -23.25 -7.20 -4.91
N VAL A 334 -23.06 -5.88 -4.92
CA VAL A 334 -22.88 -5.08 -3.71
C VAL A 334 -24.13 -5.17 -2.83
N ILE A 335 -23.96 -5.60 -1.58
CA ILE A 335 -25.02 -5.78 -0.58
C ILE A 335 -24.89 -4.81 0.61
N ALA A 336 -23.72 -4.20 0.77
CA ALA A 336 -23.48 -3.08 1.66
C ALA A 336 -22.33 -2.22 1.13
N SER A 337 -22.40 -0.90 1.32
CA SER A 337 -21.37 0.04 0.92
C SER A 337 -21.18 1.15 1.96
N PHE A 338 -19.95 1.64 2.03
CA PHE A 338 -19.50 2.76 2.83
C PHE A 338 -18.71 3.68 1.89
N GLN A 339 -19.13 4.92 1.70
CA GLN A 339 -18.45 5.89 0.85
C GLN A 339 -18.00 7.10 1.67
N GLN A 340 -16.72 7.47 1.57
CA GLN A 340 -16.12 8.57 2.34
C GLN A 340 -14.81 9.05 1.68
N ILE A 341 -14.40 10.28 1.98
CA ILE A 341 -13.05 10.77 1.67
C ILE A 341 -12.01 9.82 2.28
N PRO A 342 -11.05 9.26 1.50
CA PRO A 342 -10.09 8.25 1.96
C PRO A 342 -8.96 8.82 2.81
N LEU A 343 -9.27 9.73 3.74
CA LEU A 343 -8.32 10.40 4.62
C LEU A 343 -8.64 10.16 6.10
N ARG A 344 -7.61 10.30 6.94
CA ARG A 344 -7.74 10.47 8.39
C ARG A 344 -6.70 11.47 8.87
N LEU A 345 -6.92 12.07 10.03
CA LEU A 345 -5.91 12.93 10.68
C LEU A 345 -4.65 12.12 11.05
N ALA A 346 -3.49 12.77 10.97
CA ALA A 346 -2.19 12.10 11.03
C ALA A 346 -1.06 12.91 11.68
N TRP A 347 -1.35 13.80 12.64
CA TRP A 347 -0.30 14.32 13.54
C TRP A 347 0.30 13.22 14.41
N ALA A 348 -0.56 12.28 14.82
CA ALA A 348 -0.20 11.05 15.49
C ALA A 348 -0.70 9.83 14.70
N ILE A 349 0.06 8.74 14.79
CA ILE A 349 -0.31 7.42 14.29
C ILE A 349 0.05 6.35 15.33
N THR A 350 -0.56 5.17 15.22
CA THR A 350 -0.19 4.05 16.08
C THR A 350 1.11 3.41 15.61
N ILE A 351 1.88 2.83 16.55
CA ILE A 351 3.11 2.09 16.25
C ILE A 351 2.84 0.93 15.28
N HIS A 352 1.66 0.30 15.36
CA HIS A 352 1.23 -0.73 14.41
C HIS A 352 1.22 -0.22 12.96
N LYS A 353 0.81 1.04 12.75
CA LYS A 353 0.76 1.65 11.41
C LYS A 353 2.10 2.17 10.94
N SER A 354 3.08 2.34 11.84
CA SER A 354 4.43 2.77 11.45
C SER A 354 5.33 1.61 11.03
N GLN A 355 4.91 0.35 11.22
CA GLN A 355 5.67 -0.81 10.78
C GLN A 355 5.93 -0.77 9.26
N GLY A 356 7.14 -1.14 8.85
CA GLY A 356 7.60 -0.98 7.47
C GLY A 356 8.05 0.45 7.07
N MET A 357 7.71 1.49 7.85
CA MET A 357 8.11 2.88 7.55
C MET A 357 9.54 3.20 8.03
N THR A 358 10.13 4.25 7.45
CA THR A 358 11.37 4.89 7.93
C THR A 358 11.06 6.36 8.19
N LEU A 359 11.46 6.88 9.35
CA LEU A 359 11.20 8.24 9.81
C LEU A 359 12.53 8.95 10.09
N GLU A 360 12.63 10.21 9.66
CA GLU A 360 13.77 11.07 10.01
C GLU A 360 13.71 11.50 11.48
N ALA A 361 12.52 11.88 11.95
CA ALA A 361 12.28 12.32 13.31
C ALA A 361 10.91 11.84 13.81
N ALA A 362 10.84 11.43 15.07
CA ALA A 362 9.60 11.01 15.70
C ALA A 362 9.58 11.27 17.21
N GLU A 363 8.43 11.72 17.69
CA GLU A 363 8.10 11.72 19.12
C GLU A 363 7.35 10.44 19.45
N ILE A 364 7.85 9.66 20.41
CA ILE A 364 7.35 8.32 20.70
C ILE A 364 6.92 8.24 22.16
N ASN A 365 5.73 7.67 22.40
CA ASN A 365 5.27 7.33 23.74
C ASN A 365 5.05 5.82 23.87
N LEU A 366 5.84 5.18 24.73
CA LEU A 366 5.81 3.74 25.00
C LEU A 366 5.33 3.42 26.43
N MET A 367 4.81 4.40 27.18
CA MET A 367 4.39 4.19 28.58
C MET A 367 3.24 3.17 28.71
N HIS A 368 2.40 3.06 27.68
CA HIS A 368 1.28 2.13 27.61
C HIS A 368 1.54 1.00 26.60
N THR A 369 2.78 0.50 26.54
CA THR A 369 3.10 -0.65 25.68
C THR A 369 2.46 -1.90 26.26
N PHE A 370 1.71 -2.62 25.42
CA PHE A 370 0.93 -3.80 25.80
C PHE A 370 1.30 -5.05 25.02
N GLU A 371 2.08 -4.92 23.94
CA GLU A 371 2.60 -6.03 23.14
C GLU A 371 4.13 -6.05 23.16
N LYS A 372 4.71 -7.25 23.28
CA LYS A 372 6.17 -7.42 23.20
C LYS A 372 6.65 -7.12 21.78
N GLY A 373 7.81 -6.50 21.66
CA GLY A 373 8.33 -6.02 20.37
C GLY A 373 7.76 -4.67 19.90
N GLN A 374 6.73 -4.12 20.54
CA GLN A 374 6.15 -2.83 20.13
C GLN A 374 7.15 -1.67 20.28
N GLY A 375 7.94 -1.61 21.37
CA GLY A 375 9.00 -0.61 21.50
C GLY A 375 10.15 -0.84 20.51
N TYR A 376 10.51 -2.10 20.22
CA TYR A 376 11.48 -2.42 19.16
C TYR A 376 11.03 -1.91 17.78
N VAL A 377 9.76 -2.12 17.42
CA VAL A 377 9.20 -1.59 16.17
C VAL A 377 9.29 -0.07 16.15
N ALA A 378 8.85 0.61 17.20
CA ALA A 378 8.83 2.07 17.28
C ALA A 378 10.24 2.67 17.12
N LEU A 379 11.21 2.18 17.89
CA LEU A 379 12.60 2.67 17.86
C LEU A 379 13.28 2.37 16.52
N SER A 380 13.00 1.22 15.91
CA SER A 380 13.60 0.81 14.64
C SER A 380 13.09 1.57 13.40
N ARG A 381 12.12 2.48 13.57
CA ARG A 381 11.66 3.37 12.48
C ARG A 381 12.63 4.52 12.24
N LEU A 382 13.41 4.90 13.24
CA LEU A 382 14.33 6.04 13.18
C LEU A 382 15.69 5.63 12.61
N LYS A 383 16.33 6.58 11.91
CA LYS A 383 17.69 6.41 11.37
C LYS A 383 18.78 6.71 12.41
N SER A 384 18.52 7.63 13.33
CA SER A 384 19.47 8.07 14.36
C SER A 384 18.78 8.25 15.71
N LEU A 385 19.56 8.22 16.80
CA LEU A 385 19.04 8.53 18.13
C LEU A 385 18.67 10.01 18.26
N THR A 386 19.34 10.90 17.51
CA THR A 386 19.06 12.34 17.52
C THR A 386 17.66 12.68 17.02
N GLY A 387 17.12 11.90 16.08
CA GLY A 387 15.74 12.03 15.61
C GLY A 387 14.69 11.44 16.57
N LEU A 388 15.10 10.82 17.68
CA LEU A 388 14.19 10.27 18.69
C LEU A 388 13.86 11.33 19.75
N LYS A 389 12.57 11.51 20.02
CA LYS A 389 12.10 12.11 21.27
C LYS A 389 11.20 11.13 22.03
N LEU A 390 11.77 10.43 23.02
CA LEU A 390 11.02 9.42 23.78
C LEU A 390 10.39 10.04 25.03
N LEU A 391 9.06 10.10 25.08
CA LEU A 391 8.32 10.68 26.21
C LEU A 391 8.39 9.80 27.47
N GLY A 392 8.47 8.49 27.28
CA GLY A 392 8.57 7.48 28.33
C GLY A 392 8.32 6.08 27.80
N PHE A 393 8.67 5.07 28.60
CA PHE A 393 8.45 3.65 28.29
C PHE A 393 8.26 2.84 29.58
N ASN A 394 7.52 1.73 29.50
CA ASN A 394 7.40 0.75 30.58
C ASN A 394 8.38 -0.42 30.38
N GLU A 395 8.46 -1.34 31.33
CA GLU A 395 9.37 -2.51 31.24
C GLU A 395 9.11 -3.35 29.99
N GLN A 396 7.84 -3.60 29.68
CA GLN A 396 7.43 -4.42 28.53
C GLN A 396 7.84 -3.82 27.17
N ALA A 397 8.03 -2.50 27.07
CA ALA A 397 8.39 -1.82 25.83
C ALA A 397 9.71 -2.33 25.24
N LEU A 398 10.65 -2.76 26.08
CA LEU A 398 11.96 -3.25 25.67
C LEU A 398 12.06 -4.79 25.69
N GLU A 399 10.95 -5.48 25.97
CA GLU A 399 10.90 -6.95 25.96
C GLU A 399 10.53 -7.50 24.58
N LEU A 400 11.05 -8.69 24.29
CA LEU A 400 10.72 -9.49 23.12
C LEU A 400 9.98 -10.76 23.51
N ASP A 401 9.20 -11.29 22.58
CA ASP A 401 8.50 -12.56 22.79
C ASP A 401 9.48 -13.73 22.92
N SER A 402 9.29 -14.56 23.94
CA SER A 402 10.20 -15.66 24.26
C SER A 402 10.21 -16.77 23.19
N LEU A 403 9.07 -16.99 22.50
CA LEU A 403 8.97 -17.96 21.43
C LEU A 403 9.67 -17.43 20.18
N ALA A 404 9.48 -16.15 19.86
CA ALA A 404 10.21 -15.49 18.78
C ALA A 404 11.74 -15.57 19.01
N VAL A 405 12.21 -15.33 20.23
CA VAL A 405 13.65 -15.39 20.57
C VAL A 405 14.22 -16.81 20.42
N LYS A 406 13.46 -17.84 20.80
CA LYS A 406 13.88 -19.23 20.58
C LYS A 406 13.91 -19.58 19.09
N ALA A 407 12.90 -19.17 18.34
CA ALA A 407 12.83 -19.39 16.90
C ALA A 407 13.98 -18.68 16.17
N ASP A 408 14.30 -17.44 16.54
CA ASP A 408 15.37 -16.65 15.95
C ASP A 408 16.75 -17.32 16.07
N ARG A 409 17.08 -17.89 17.24
CA ARG A 409 18.31 -18.68 17.39
C ARG A 409 18.39 -19.84 16.40
N ARG A 410 17.27 -20.55 16.21
CA ARG A 410 17.19 -21.63 15.22
C ARG A 410 17.31 -21.10 13.79
N PHE A 411 16.73 -19.94 13.49
CA PHE A 411 16.86 -19.29 12.18
C PHE A 411 18.31 -18.89 11.88
N GLN A 412 19.04 -18.38 12.87
CA GLN A 412 20.47 -18.07 12.72
C GLN A 412 21.30 -19.33 12.44
N GLU A 413 21.06 -20.43 13.16
CA GLU A 413 21.72 -21.73 12.91
C GLU A 413 21.47 -22.23 11.48
N LEU A 414 20.19 -22.26 11.06
CA LEU A 414 19.79 -22.71 9.72
C LEU A 414 20.37 -21.82 8.62
N SER A 415 20.44 -20.51 8.86
CA SER A 415 21.04 -19.58 7.90
C SER A 415 22.55 -19.79 7.79
N LYS A 416 23.24 -20.09 8.89
CA LYS A 416 24.67 -20.39 8.85
C LYS A 416 24.93 -21.66 8.05
N GLU A 417 24.15 -22.71 8.29
CA GLU A 417 24.23 -23.95 7.51
C GLU A 417 23.98 -23.71 6.01
N ALA A 418 22.99 -22.89 5.67
CA ALA A 418 22.73 -22.51 4.28
C ALA A 418 23.90 -21.70 3.68
N GLU A 419 24.49 -20.77 4.43
CA GLU A 419 25.63 -19.99 3.97
C GLU A 419 26.87 -20.88 3.71
N ASP A 420 27.20 -21.77 4.64
CA ASP A 420 28.32 -22.69 4.52
C ASP A 420 28.16 -23.63 3.30
N ASN A 421 26.93 -24.06 3.01
CA ASN A 421 26.64 -24.98 1.91
C ASN A 421 26.56 -24.31 0.53
N PHE A 422 26.12 -23.05 0.44
CA PHE A 422 25.74 -22.44 -0.85
C PHE A 422 26.55 -21.21 -1.24
N ALA A 423 27.31 -20.58 -0.34
CA ALA A 423 28.02 -19.33 -0.64
C ALA A 423 28.97 -19.47 -1.86
N ASN A 424 29.67 -20.60 -1.95
CA ASN A 424 30.69 -20.88 -2.96
C ASN A 424 30.22 -21.83 -4.08
N VAL A 425 28.94 -22.20 -4.10
CA VAL A 425 28.39 -23.09 -5.13
C VAL A 425 27.90 -22.26 -6.31
N ASP A 426 28.30 -22.65 -7.53
CA ASP A 426 27.73 -22.06 -8.75
C ASP A 426 26.34 -22.66 -9.00
N LEU A 427 25.31 -21.81 -8.83
CA LEU A 427 23.91 -22.17 -9.05
C LEU A 427 23.37 -21.72 -10.42
N THR A 428 24.24 -21.29 -11.35
CA THR A 428 23.82 -20.75 -12.65
C THR A 428 22.95 -21.73 -13.45
N ALA A 429 23.23 -23.03 -13.36
CA ALA A 429 22.43 -24.05 -14.03
C ALA A 429 21.01 -24.14 -13.44
N GLN A 430 20.90 -24.13 -12.11
CA GLN A 430 19.64 -24.12 -11.37
C GLN A 430 18.86 -22.83 -11.67
N HIS A 431 19.52 -21.68 -11.74
CA HIS A 431 18.89 -20.40 -12.11
C HIS A 431 18.22 -20.49 -13.47
N LYS A 432 18.94 -21.00 -14.47
CA LYS A 432 18.39 -21.17 -15.83
C LYS A 432 17.26 -22.20 -15.87
N ALA A 433 17.38 -23.29 -15.11
CA ALA A 433 16.34 -24.32 -15.03
C ALA A 433 15.05 -23.78 -14.41
N PHE A 434 15.15 -23.03 -13.30
CA PHE A 434 14.02 -22.40 -12.64
C PHE A 434 13.28 -21.43 -13.55
N ILE A 435 14.00 -20.53 -14.24
CA ILE A 435 13.38 -19.59 -15.18
C ILE A 435 12.63 -20.31 -16.30
N ARG A 436 13.20 -21.39 -16.86
CA ARG A 436 12.49 -22.20 -17.87
C ARG A 436 11.25 -22.87 -17.32
N HIS A 437 11.33 -23.41 -16.10
CA HIS A 437 10.20 -24.05 -15.43
C HIS A 437 9.03 -23.08 -15.25
N CYS A 438 9.32 -21.83 -14.87
CA CYS A 438 8.32 -20.77 -14.75
C CYS A 438 7.85 -20.16 -16.09
N GLY A 439 8.31 -20.67 -17.23
CA GLY A 439 7.97 -20.12 -18.56
C GLY A 439 8.63 -18.78 -18.89
N GLY A 440 9.67 -18.37 -18.16
CA GLY A 440 10.39 -17.13 -18.38
C GLY A 440 11.40 -17.18 -19.53
N THR A 441 11.87 -16.00 -19.96
CA THR A 441 12.86 -15.86 -21.04
C THR A 441 14.30 -15.99 -20.52
N LEU A 442 15.14 -16.67 -21.28
CA LEU A 442 16.59 -16.70 -21.11
C LEU A 442 17.33 -15.90 -22.19
N ASN A 443 16.59 -15.22 -23.08
CA ASN A 443 17.17 -14.44 -24.15
C ASN A 443 17.78 -13.14 -23.59
N GLU A 444 19.11 -13.05 -23.62
CA GLU A 444 19.85 -11.91 -23.06
C GLU A 444 19.48 -10.57 -23.69
N THR A 445 19.14 -10.55 -24.99
CA THR A 445 18.73 -9.31 -25.66
C THR A 445 17.37 -8.80 -25.17
N GLU A 446 16.44 -9.72 -24.95
CA GLU A 446 15.11 -9.42 -24.41
C GLU A 446 15.21 -8.98 -22.95
N ILE A 447 16.00 -9.71 -22.14
CA ILE A 447 16.26 -9.37 -20.74
C ILE A 447 16.86 -7.96 -20.64
N SER A 448 17.90 -7.66 -21.40
CA SER A 448 18.54 -6.32 -21.38
C SER A 448 17.57 -5.22 -21.80
N ARG A 449 16.68 -5.48 -22.77
CA ARG A 449 15.62 -4.54 -23.17
C ARG A 449 14.63 -4.32 -22.01
N ASN A 450 14.21 -5.38 -21.34
CA ASN A 450 13.27 -5.30 -20.23
C ASN A 450 13.89 -4.59 -19.01
N GLU A 451 15.15 -4.87 -18.68
CA GLU A 451 15.88 -4.18 -17.61
C GLU A 451 15.97 -2.67 -17.88
N LYS A 452 16.26 -2.27 -19.12
CA LYS A 452 16.24 -0.85 -19.52
C LYS A 452 14.86 -0.23 -19.42
N LYS A 453 13.78 -0.97 -19.73
CA LYS A 453 12.40 -0.49 -19.58
C LYS A 453 12.04 -0.30 -18.10
N LEU A 454 12.37 -1.27 -17.25
CA LEU A 454 12.14 -1.21 -15.80
C LEU A 454 12.89 -0.04 -15.16
N ALA A 455 14.17 0.17 -15.51
CA ALA A 455 14.97 1.28 -15.01
C ALA A 455 14.46 2.67 -15.47
N ARG A 456 13.72 2.75 -16.58
CA ARG A 456 13.05 3.99 -17.03
C ARG A 456 11.72 4.22 -16.30
N GLY A 457 11.00 3.16 -15.97
CA GLY A 457 9.73 3.21 -15.24
C GLY A 457 9.89 3.65 -13.78
N GLU A 458 11.00 3.33 -13.11
CA GLU A 458 11.26 3.79 -11.72
C GLU A 458 11.47 5.31 -11.59
N LYS A 459 11.64 6.04 -12.70
CA LYS A 459 11.73 7.50 -12.73
C LYS A 459 10.45 8.20 -13.23
N GLN A 460 9.39 7.46 -13.55
CA GLN A 460 8.14 8.05 -14.00
C GLN A 460 7.22 8.31 -12.80
N ASN A 461 6.82 9.57 -12.63
CA ASN A 461 5.63 9.92 -11.85
C ASN A 461 4.50 8.95 -12.24
N TYR A 462 3.87 8.26 -11.29
CA TYR A 462 2.75 7.34 -11.57
C TYR A 462 1.62 8.02 -12.36
N ALA A 463 1.44 9.33 -12.16
CA ALA A 463 0.56 10.16 -12.99
C ALA A 463 0.92 10.17 -14.48
N SER A 464 2.21 10.11 -14.84
CA SER A 464 2.67 9.99 -16.23
C SER A 464 2.30 8.65 -16.83
N ALA A 465 2.47 7.55 -16.08
CA ALA A 465 2.23 6.20 -16.60
C ALA A 465 0.74 5.97 -16.92
N THR A 466 -0.18 6.43 -16.08
CA THR A 466 -1.63 6.30 -16.33
C THR A 466 -2.09 7.18 -17.51
N LEU A 467 -1.47 8.36 -17.68
CA LEU A 467 -1.70 9.23 -18.85
C LEU A 467 -1.13 8.60 -20.14
N ASP A 468 0.03 7.96 -20.05
CA ASP A 468 0.67 7.27 -21.18
C ASP A 468 -0.15 6.06 -21.66
N GLU A 469 -0.78 5.32 -20.75
CA GLU A 469 -1.72 4.24 -21.11
C GLU A 469 -3.01 4.76 -21.75
N THR A 470 -3.59 5.84 -21.22
CA THR A 470 -4.75 6.49 -21.86
C THR A 470 -4.39 6.97 -23.25
N ARG A 471 -3.22 7.60 -23.40
CA ARG A 471 -2.71 8.01 -24.71
C ARG A 471 -2.58 6.81 -25.65
N ALA A 472 -1.96 5.72 -25.21
CA ALA A 472 -1.71 4.57 -26.07
C ALA A 472 -3.02 4.01 -26.65
N LEU A 473 -4.02 3.78 -25.80
CA LEU A 473 -5.32 3.28 -26.25
C LEU A 473 -6.06 4.29 -27.13
N PHE A 474 -5.96 5.58 -26.82
CA PHE A 474 -6.55 6.64 -27.64
C PHE A 474 -5.88 6.77 -29.02
N GLU A 475 -4.55 6.69 -29.09
CA GLU A 475 -3.79 6.69 -30.35
C GLU A 475 -4.00 5.39 -31.16
N GLU A 476 -4.34 4.28 -30.50
CA GLU A 476 -4.79 3.04 -31.14
C GLU A 476 -6.23 3.13 -31.70
N GLY A 477 -6.93 4.25 -31.45
CA GLY A 477 -8.24 4.56 -32.02
C GLY A 477 -9.43 4.04 -31.22
N TYR A 478 -9.24 3.71 -29.93
CA TYR A 478 -10.34 3.35 -29.05
C TYR A 478 -11.18 4.58 -28.67
N GLU A 479 -12.49 4.40 -28.58
CA GLU A 479 -13.41 5.44 -28.10
C GLU A 479 -13.29 5.62 -26.58
N ILE A 480 -13.66 6.79 -26.07
CA ILE A 480 -13.54 7.14 -24.63
C ILE A 480 -14.22 6.10 -23.73
N GLU A 481 -15.38 5.60 -24.14
CA GLU A 481 -16.16 4.60 -23.41
C GLU A 481 -15.43 3.23 -23.36
N ASP A 482 -14.80 2.83 -24.47
CA ASP A 482 -14.04 1.59 -24.56
C ASP A 482 -12.74 1.68 -23.77
N ILE A 483 -12.05 2.82 -23.80
CA ILE A 483 -10.88 3.08 -22.96
C ILE A 483 -11.27 3.02 -21.49
N ALA A 484 -12.40 3.62 -21.10
CA ALA A 484 -12.88 3.57 -19.73
C ALA A 484 -13.15 2.13 -19.28
N HIS A 485 -13.82 1.33 -20.11
CA HIS A 485 -14.09 -0.08 -19.83
C HIS A 485 -12.81 -0.93 -19.76
N GLU A 486 -11.92 -0.84 -20.74
CA GLU A 486 -10.66 -1.60 -20.82
C GLU A 486 -9.74 -1.29 -19.63
N ARG A 487 -9.74 -0.03 -19.18
CA ARG A 487 -8.93 0.42 -18.05
C ARG A 487 -9.62 0.29 -16.69
N GLY A 488 -10.91 -0.08 -16.65
CA GLY A 488 -11.69 -0.12 -15.41
C GLY A 488 -11.88 1.26 -14.75
N LEU A 489 -11.91 2.33 -15.56
CA LEU A 489 -12.07 3.73 -15.14
C LEU A 489 -13.43 4.28 -15.57
N THR A 490 -13.77 5.50 -15.14
CA THR A 490 -14.97 6.19 -15.63
C THR A 490 -14.66 7.01 -16.90
N PRO A 491 -15.64 7.22 -17.80
CA PRO A 491 -15.47 8.10 -18.97
C PRO A 491 -15.00 9.51 -18.58
N ALA A 492 -15.49 10.04 -17.45
CA ALA A 492 -15.06 11.31 -16.88
C ALA A 492 -13.54 11.34 -16.61
N THR A 493 -12.98 10.29 -16.02
CA THR A 493 -11.54 10.17 -15.77
C THR A 493 -10.75 10.15 -17.07
N ILE A 494 -11.23 9.45 -18.10
CA ILE A 494 -10.58 9.42 -19.43
C ILE A 494 -10.61 10.80 -20.09
N ILE A 495 -11.74 11.52 -20.03
CA ILE A 495 -11.85 12.89 -20.57
C ILE A 495 -10.85 13.83 -19.85
N ASN A 496 -10.71 13.72 -18.54
CA ASN A 496 -9.73 14.49 -17.77
C ASN A 496 -8.29 14.15 -18.14
N HIS A 497 -7.99 12.87 -18.40
CA HIS A 497 -6.69 12.46 -18.91
C HIS A 497 -6.41 13.07 -20.29
N LEU A 498 -7.37 13.04 -21.21
CA LEU A 498 -7.25 13.66 -22.54
C LEU A 498 -7.06 15.17 -22.45
N ALA A 499 -7.78 15.85 -21.55
CA ALA A 499 -7.62 17.29 -21.29
C ALA A 499 -6.19 17.63 -20.84
N ARG A 500 -5.64 16.85 -19.90
CA ARG A 500 -4.25 17.02 -19.44
C ARG A 500 -3.24 16.67 -20.53
N LEU A 501 -3.44 15.57 -21.26
CA LEU A 501 -2.58 15.17 -22.39
C LEU A 501 -2.55 16.23 -23.50
N HIS A 502 -3.70 16.84 -23.80
CA HIS A 502 -3.80 17.94 -24.76
C HIS A 502 -3.05 19.19 -24.27
N LYS A 503 -3.31 19.62 -23.03
CA LYS A 503 -2.72 20.84 -22.44
C LYS A 503 -1.22 20.72 -22.17
N GLU A 504 -0.80 19.62 -21.55
CA GLU A 504 0.58 19.42 -21.06
C GLU A 504 1.49 18.80 -22.13
N GLN A 505 0.93 17.93 -22.97
CA GLN A 505 1.72 17.09 -23.88
C GLN A 505 1.31 17.19 -25.35
N LYS A 506 0.43 18.15 -25.71
CA LYS A 506 0.00 18.46 -27.08
C LYS A 506 -0.53 17.25 -27.85
N LEU A 507 -1.20 16.32 -27.17
CA LEU A 507 -1.90 15.22 -27.84
C LEU A 507 -3.01 15.79 -28.75
N ASP A 508 -3.11 15.28 -29.98
CA ASP A 508 -4.20 15.61 -30.88
C ASP A 508 -5.47 14.86 -30.43
N ILE A 509 -6.46 15.62 -29.98
CA ILE A 509 -7.76 15.09 -29.52
C ILE A 509 -8.88 15.31 -30.54
N SER A 510 -8.55 15.74 -31.77
CA SER A 510 -9.54 16.02 -32.83
C SER A 510 -10.46 14.83 -33.14
N VAL A 511 -9.98 13.60 -32.94
CA VAL A 511 -10.76 12.37 -33.13
C VAL A 511 -11.88 12.23 -32.08
N ALA A 512 -11.69 12.77 -30.87
CA ALA A 512 -12.72 12.79 -29.81
C ALA A 512 -13.67 13.99 -29.92
N HIS A 513 -13.70 14.70 -31.04
CA HIS A 513 -14.55 15.88 -31.19
C HIS A 513 -16.04 15.49 -31.17
N PRO A 514 -16.88 16.03 -30.25
CA PRO A 514 -18.28 15.61 -30.09
C PRO A 514 -19.22 16.16 -31.19
N GLY A 515 -18.68 16.53 -32.36
CA GLY A 515 -19.37 17.25 -33.43
C GLY A 515 -19.44 18.78 -33.26
N GLU A 516 -19.36 19.52 -34.38
CA GLU A 516 -19.39 20.99 -34.41
C GLU A 516 -20.69 21.59 -33.86
N GLU A 517 -21.82 20.93 -34.06
CA GLU A 517 -23.11 21.41 -33.53
C GLU A 517 -23.11 21.44 -31.99
N VAL A 518 -22.58 20.40 -31.35
CA VAL A 518 -22.47 20.29 -29.89
C VAL A 518 -21.50 21.33 -29.34
N VAL A 519 -20.33 21.47 -29.97
CA VAL A 519 -19.32 22.46 -29.55
C VAL A 519 -19.86 23.88 -29.70
N GLU A 520 -20.55 24.21 -30.79
CA GLU A 520 -21.10 25.55 -31.01
C GLU A 520 -22.27 25.86 -30.06
N GLU A 521 -23.10 24.86 -29.73
CA GLU A 521 -24.15 25.02 -28.71
C GLU A 521 -23.55 25.31 -27.33
N VAL A 522 -22.59 24.50 -26.89
CA VAL A 522 -21.87 24.70 -25.62
C VAL A 522 -21.13 26.04 -25.62
N ARG A 523 -20.50 26.44 -26.74
CA ARG A 523 -19.81 27.74 -26.89
C ARG A 523 -20.76 28.92 -26.74
N LYS A 524 -21.96 28.86 -27.34
CA LYS A 524 -22.99 29.90 -27.20
C LYS A 524 -23.48 30.02 -25.76
N ILE A 525 -23.72 28.88 -25.10
CA ILE A 525 -24.14 28.83 -23.69
C ILE A 525 -23.03 29.38 -22.80
N TYR A 526 -21.79 28.94 -22.99
CA TYR A 526 -20.61 29.38 -22.25
C TYR A 526 -20.42 30.90 -22.35
N LYS A 527 -20.46 31.48 -23.56
CA LYS A 527 -20.39 32.94 -23.76
C LYS A 527 -21.54 33.69 -23.10
N LYS A 528 -22.75 33.13 -23.13
CA LYS A 528 -23.95 33.72 -22.51
C LYS A 528 -23.85 33.72 -20.98
N LEU A 529 -23.35 32.64 -20.39
CA LEU A 529 -23.11 32.53 -18.95
C LEU A 529 -21.97 33.45 -18.51
N LYS A 530 -20.88 33.51 -19.27
CA LYS A 530 -19.74 34.42 -19.06
C LYS A 530 -20.17 35.89 -19.04
N LYS A 531 -21.09 36.29 -19.93
CA LYS A 531 -21.62 37.66 -20.03
C LYS A 531 -22.59 38.01 -18.89
N ARG A 532 -23.29 37.02 -18.33
CA ARG A 532 -24.27 37.24 -17.25
C ARG A 532 -23.62 37.43 -15.88
N GLN A 533 -22.39 36.95 -15.68
CA GLN A 533 -21.62 37.08 -14.42
C GLN A 533 -22.44 36.76 -13.16
N ASN A 534 -23.32 35.75 -13.22
CA ASN A 534 -24.06 35.30 -12.05
C ASN A 534 -23.07 34.58 -11.10
N PRO A 535 -22.84 35.04 -9.86
CA PRO A 535 -21.86 34.44 -8.95
C PRO A 535 -22.03 32.92 -8.78
N ASP A 536 -23.27 32.43 -8.76
CA ASP A 536 -23.56 31.00 -8.58
C ASP A 536 -23.09 30.10 -9.73
N HIS A 537 -22.74 30.69 -10.89
CA HIS A 537 -22.29 29.95 -12.07
C HIS A 537 -20.76 29.84 -12.18
N PHE A 538 -20.00 30.46 -11.26
CA PHE A 538 -18.53 30.48 -11.31
C PHE A 538 -17.93 29.82 -10.07
N SER A 539 -16.79 29.16 -10.26
CA SER A 539 -15.94 28.64 -9.19
C SER A 539 -15.02 29.74 -8.64
N ASP A 540 -14.37 29.51 -7.50
CA ASP A 540 -13.48 30.48 -6.84
C ASP A 540 -12.26 30.89 -7.69
N ASP A 541 -11.90 30.07 -8.68
CA ASP A 541 -10.85 30.35 -9.66
C ASP A 541 -11.32 31.17 -10.89
N GLY A 542 -12.60 31.53 -10.93
CA GLY A 542 -13.23 32.31 -12.00
C GLY A 542 -13.67 31.51 -13.23
N SER A 543 -13.56 30.17 -13.19
CA SER A 543 -14.09 29.28 -14.23
C SER A 543 -15.61 29.09 -14.12
N ILE A 544 -16.30 28.73 -15.21
CA ILE A 544 -17.76 28.49 -15.20
C ILE A 544 -18.00 27.03 -14.82
N LYS A 545 -18.88 26.78 -13.83
CA LYS A 545 -19.28 25.43 -13.40
C LYS A 545 -19.94 24.64 -14.55
N LEU A 546 -19.79 23.32 -14.58
CA LEU A 546 -20.36 22.47 -15.65
C LEU A 546 -21.90 22.45 -15.62
N ARG A 547 -22.49 22.38 -14.43
CA ARG A 547 -23.94 22.25 -14.24
C ARG A 547 -24.77 23.36 -14.91
N PRO A 548 -24.47 24.66 -14.78
CA PRO A 548 -25.15 25.73 -15.51
C PRO A 548 -25.12 25.58 -17.03
N ILE A 549 -24.06 24.98 -17.57
CA ILE A 549 -23.91 24.74 -19.01
C ILE A 549 -24.81 23.57 -19.42
N VAL A 550 -24.74 22.46 -18.69
CA VAL A 550 -25.58 21.27 -18.90
C VAL A 550 -27.07 21.61 -18.82
N GLU A 551 -27.50 22.34 -17.78
CA GLU A 551 -28.90 22.74 -17.59
C GLU A 551 -29.45 23.66 -18.70
N ALA A 552 -28.55 24.34 -19.42
CA ALA A 552 -28.91 25.28 -20.48
C ALA A 552 -28.88 24.66 -21.90
N THR A 553 -28.46 23.41 -22.06
CA THR A 553 -28.49 22.65 -23.34
C THR A 553 -29.89 22.11 -23.66
N SER A 554 -30.24 21.98 -24.95
CA SER A 554 -31.57 21.48 -25.37
C SER A 554 -31.51 20.59 -26.62
N PRO A 555 -31.78 19.26 -26.53
CA PRO A 555 -32.10 18.51 -25.30
C PRO A 555 -30.92 18.51 -24.31
N ARG A 556 -31.20 18.22 -23.02
CA ARG A 556 -30.17 18.20 -21.98
C ARG A 556 -29.06 17.21 -22.36
N MET A 557 -27.87 17.72 -22.63
CA MET A 557 -26.66 16.94 -22.88
C MET A 557 -26.16 16.31 -21.58
N GLY A 558 -25.41 15.20 -21.68
CA GLY A 558 -24.74 14.60 -20.53
C GLY A 558 -23.54 15.44 -20.06
N TYR A 559 -23.13 15.27 -18.79
CA TYR A 559 -21.95 15.95 -18.22
C TYR A 559 -20.68 15.67 -19.03
N ASP A 560 -20.48 14.42 -19.46
CA ASP A 560 -19.30 14.02 -20.23
C ASP A 560 -19.25 14.66 -21.62
N GLN A 561 -20.40 14.81 -22.29
CA GLN A 561 -20.50 15.50 -23.58
C GLN A 561 -20.13 16.98 -23.45
N VAL A 562 -20.61 17.65 -22.39
CA VAL A 562 -20.27 19.06 -22.13
C VAL A 562 -18.80 19.21 -21.74
N ARG A 563 -18.28 18.32 -20.90
CA ARG A 563 -16.87 18.29 -20.47
C ARG A 563 -15.94 18.11 -21.67
N LEU A 564 -16.28 17.20 -22.58
CA LEU A 564 -15.55 16.97 -23.82
C LEU A 564 -15.64 18.16 -24.77
N ALA A 565 -16.83 18.75 -24.96
CA ALA A 565 -17.03 19.92 -25.81
C ALA A 565 -16.24 21.16 -25.34
N LEU A 566 -16.09 21.33 -24.02
CA LEU A 566 -15.31 22.42 -23.44
C LEU A 566 -13.82 22.35 -23.77
N LEU A 567 -13.28 21.17 -24.11
CA LEU A 567 -11.90 21.04 -24.57
C LEU A 567 -11.66 21.72 -25.93
N PHE A 568 -12.72 21.98 -26.70
CA PHE A 568 -12.69 22.58 -28.05
C PHE A 568 -13.20 24.02 -28.09
N ILE A 569 -13.35 24.65 -26.92
CA ILE A 569 -13.82 26.04 -26.80
C ILE A 569 -12.67 26.89 -26.24
N GLU A 570 -12.23 27.86 -27.03
CA GLU A 570 -11.25 28.89 -26.61
C GLU A 570 -11.86 29.97 -25.72
#